data_AF-A0A4R5UQ97-F1
#
_entry.id   AF-A0A4R5UQ97-F1
#
_cell.length_a   1.000
_cell.length_b   1.000
_cell.length_c   1.000
_cell.angle_alpha   90.00
_cell.angle_beta   90.00
_cell.angle_gamma   90.00
#
_symmetry.space_group_name_H-M   'P 1'
#
loop_
_entity.id
_entity.type
_entity.pdbx_description
1 polymer ?
#
loop_
_entity_poly.entity_id
_entity_poly.type
_entity_poly.pdbx_seq_one_letter_code
_entity_poly.pdbx_strand_id
1 'polypeptide(L)' 'MTEQDIIAEAEHLERQIADADRELRQALQPQLSQILARLESAGAQVPQRLRRLEACLTDEAVEARFDNLPV' A
#
# COMPACT_ATOMS: atom_id res chain seq x y z
N MET A 1 14.43 -14.41 -1.84
CA MET A 1 13.96 -13.02 -1.70
C MET A 1 14.38 -12.57 -0.31
N THR A 2 15.29 -11.61 -0.24
CA THR A 2 15.81 -11.08 1.02
C THR A 2 14.89 -9.97 1.53
N GLU A 3 15.00 -9.62 2.82
CA GLU A 3 14.28 -8.47 3.40
C GLU A 3 14.48 -7.19 2.58
N GLN A 4 15.69 -6.97 2.06
CA GLN A 4 16.02 -5.81 1.24
C GLN A 4 15.28 -5.79 -0.10
N ASP A 5 15.05 -6.95 -0.71
CA ASP A 5 14.25 -7.06 -1.95
C ASP A 5 12.80 -6.63 -1.69
N ILE A 6 12.21 -7.07 -0.56
CA ILE A 6 10.82 -6.76 -0.19
C ILE A 6 10.68 -5.26 0.12
N ILE A 7 11.66 -4.66 0.80
CA ILE A 7 11.69 -3.22 1.08
C ILE A 7 11.83 -2.43 -0.22
N ALA A 8 12.74 -2.82 -1.11
CA ALA A 8 12.94 -2.14 -2.39
C ALA A 8 11.68 -2.18 -3.26
N GLU A 9 10.95 -3.30 -3.24
CA GLU A 9 9.68 -3.44 -3.94
C GLU A 9 8.58 -2.55 -3.33
N ALA A 10 8.52 -2.47 -1.99
CA ALA A 10 7.60 -1.57 -1.29
C ALA A 10 7.90 -0.08 -1.60
N GLU A 11 9.17 0.31 -1.65
CA GLU A 11 9.59 1.68 -2.04
C GLU A 11 9.33 2.00 -3.50
N HIS A 12 9.38 0.99 -4.37
CA HIS A 12 9.00 1.15 -5.76
C HIS A 12 7.49 1.39 -5.89
N LEU A 13 6.68 0.64 -5.15
CA LEU A 13 5.24 0.86 -5.05
C LEU A 13 4.88 2.21 -4.45
N GLU A 14 5.57 2.65 -3.39
CA GLU A 14 5.38 3.97 -2.79
C GLU A 14 5.55 5.09 -3.84
N ARG A 15 6.59 5.00 -4.68
CA ARG A 15 6.81 5.96 -5.77
C ARG A 15 5.72 5.92 -6.83
N GLN A 16 5.27 4.72 -7.21
CA GLN A 16 4.15 4.59 -8.14
C GLN A 16 2.87 5.19 -7.56
N ILE A 17 2.58 4.92 -6.28
CA ILE A 17 1.41 5.47 -5.57
C ILE A 17 1.48 7.00 -5.50
N ALA A 18 2.66 7.56 -5.26
CA ALA A 18 2.84 9.01 -5.19
C ALA A 18 2.45 9.71 -6.50
N ASP A 19 2.80 9.11 -7.65
CA ASP A 19 2.52 9.63 -9.00
C ASP A 19 1.17 9.12 -9.57
N ALA A 20 0.53 8.17 -8.90
CA ALA A 20 -0.71 7.54 -9.32
C ALA A 20 -1.96 8.41 -9.06
N ASP A 21 -2.92 8.32 -9.97
CA ASP A 21 -4.28 8.83 -9.77
C ASP A 21 -5.07 7.98 -8.77
N ARG A 22 -6.20 8.51 -8.27
CA ARG A 22 -7.04 7.89 -7.22
C ARG A 22 -7.43 6.44 -7.52
N GLU A 23 -7.75 6.12 -8.78
CA GLU A 23 -8.10 4.75 -9.20
C GLU A 23 -6.89 3.80 -9.12
N LEU A 24 -5.73 4.26 -9.59
CA LEU A 24 -4.52 3.46 -9.58
C LEU A 24 -4.00 3.28 -8.15
N ARG A 25 -4.11 4.29 -7.29
CA ARG A 25 -3.82 4.18 -5.84
C ARG A 25 -4.66 3.11 -5.16
N GLN A 26 -5.96 3.03 -5.46
CA GLN A 26 -6.82 1.96 -4.94
C GLN A 26 -6.41 0.58 -5.44
N ALA A 27 -6.01 0.46 -6.71
CA ALA A 27 -5.54 -0.81 -7.27
C ALA A 27 -4.19 -1.26 -6.66
N LEU A 28 -3.36 -0.32 -6.22
CA LEU A 28 -2.05 -0.57 -5.61
C LEU A 28 -2.12 -0.78 -4.09
N GLN A 29 -3.14 -0.27 -3.39
CA GLN A 29 -3.37 -0.48 -1.95
C GLN A 29 -3.27 -1.95 -1.51
N PRO A 30 -3.98 -2.92 -2.16
CA PRO A 30 -3.90 -4.31 -1.73
C PRO A 30 -2.53 -4.94 -2.01
N GLN A 31 -1.81 -4.45 -3.02
CA GLN A 31 -0.45 -4.92 -3.32
C GLN A 31 0.53 -4.45 -2.25
N LEU A 32 0.44 -3.18 -1.82
CA LEU A 32 1.25 -2.64 -0.73
C LEU A 32 0.98 -3.41 0.57
N SER A 33 -0.29 -3.65 0.93
CA SER A 33 -0.66 -4.38 2.15
C SER A 33 -0.13 -5.82 2.15
N GLN A 34 -0.15 -6.52 1.01
CA GLN A 34 0.46 -7.85 0.88
C GLN A 34 1.97 -7.86 1.10
N ILE A 35 2.69 -6.86 0.60
CA ILE A 35 4.13 -6.75 0.76
C ILE A 35 4.49 -6.44 2.21
N LEU A 36 3.73 -5.56 2.87
CA LEU A 36 3.89 -5.29 4.30
C LEU A 36 3.62 -6.52 5.16
N ALA A 37 2.55 -7.28 4.86
CA ALA A 37 2.25 -8.52 5.55
C ALA A 37 3.35 -9.58 5.35
N ARG A 38 3.98 -9.63 4.17
CA ARG A 38 5.15 -10.49 3.92
C ARG A 38 6.38 -10.06 4.71
N LEU A 39 6.63 -8.75 4.82
CA LEU A 39 7.68 -8.18 5.67
C LEU A 39 7.46 -8.59 7.14
N GLU A 40 6.25 -8.38 7.66
CA GLU A 40 5.91 -8.78 9.04
C GLU A 40 6.04 -10.29 9.24
N SER A 41 5.56 -11.10 8.29
CA SER A 41 5.67 -12.57 8.34
C SER A 41 7.11 -13.07 8.22
N ALA A 42 8.01 -12.31 7.60
CA ALA A 42 9.43 -12.59 7.55
C ALA A 42 10.17 -12.21 8.83
N GLY A 43 9.47 -11.60 9.81
CA GLY A 43 10.07 -11.07 11.03
C GLY A 43 10.85 -9.77 10.81
N ALA A 44 10.69 -9.15 9.64
CA ALA A 44 11.38 -7.93 9.27
C ALA A 44 10.60 -6.69 9.75
N GLN A 45 11.33 -5.61 10.01
CA GLN A 45 10.74 -4.40 10.55
C GLN A 45 10.11 -3.58 9.43
N VAL A 46 8.78 -3.44 9.45
CA VAL A 46 8.08 -2.57 8.51
C VAL A 46 8.43 -1.09 8.77
N PRO A 47 8.96 -0.36 7.77
CA PRO A 47 9.18 1.08 7.88
C PRO A 47 7.89 1.83 8.21
N GLN A 48 7.96 2.72 9.21
CA GLN A 48 6.78 3.47 9.66
C GLN A 48 6.18 4.36 8.54
N ARG A 49 7.00 4.82 7.58
CA ARG A 49 6.54 5.57 6.40
C ARG A 49 5.54 4.77 5.55
N LEU A 50 5.85 3.50 5.26
CA LEU A 50 5.02 2.63 4.44
C LEU A 50 3.73 2.25 5.17
N ARG A 51 3.81 2.05 6.49
CA ARG A 51 2.63 1.79 7.32
C ARG A 51 1.66 2.97 7.33
N ARG A 52 2.18 4.21 7.35
CA ARG A 52 1.35 5.42 7.24
C ARG A 52 0.72 5.55 5.85
N LEU A 53 1.48 5.24 4.80
CA LEU A 53 0.98 5.24 3.44
C LEU A 53 -0.16 4.23 3.27
N GLU A 54 0.01 3.01 3.78
CA GLU A 54 -1.01 1.96 3.71
C GLU A 54 -2.28 2.33 4.48
N ALA A 55 -2.16 2.94 5.65
CA ALA A 55 -3.31 3.48 6.37
C ALA A 55 -4.05 4.57 5.58
N CYS A 56 -3.31 5.52 4.99
CA CYS A 56 -3.88 6.59 4.15
C CYS A 56 -4.66 6.02 2.96
N LEU A 57 -4.06 5.08 2.24
CA LEU A 57 -4.70 4.41 1.10
C LEU A 57 -5.92 3.59 1.50
N THR A 58 -5.90 3.00 2.70
CA THR A 58 -7.02 2.23 3.23
C THR A 58 -8.21 3.14 3.49
N ASP A 59 -7.99 4.29 4.12
CA ASP A 59 -9.04 5.30 4.32
C ASP A 59 -9.57 5.83 2.97
N GLU A 60 -8.69 6.16 2.02
CA GLU A 60 -9.08 6.59 0.66
C GLU A 60 -9.91 5.54 -0.08
N ALA A 61 -9.55 4.26 0.05
CA ALA A 61 -10.29 3.15 -0.56
C ALA A 61 -11.64 2.91 0.11
N VAL A 62 -11.74 3.10 1.43
CA VAL A 62 -13.01 3.04 2.16
C VAL A 62 -13.93 4.15 1.66
N GLU A 63 -13.47 5.39 1.55
CA GLU A 63 -14.26 6.51 1.03
C GLU A 63 -14.71 6.30 -0.42
N ALA A 64 -13.82 5.82 -1.30
CA ALA A 64 -14.15 5.56 -2.69
C ALA A 64 -15.20 4.44 -2.89
N ARG A 65 -15.28 3.49 -1.95
CA ARG A 65 -16.33 2.45 -1.97
C ARG A 65 -17.70 3.01 -1.60
N PHE A 66 -17.76 4.08 -0.80
CA PHE A 66 -19.02 4.76 -0.49
C PHE A 66 -19.47 5.73 -1.59
N ASP A 67 -18.53 6.38 -2.28
CA ASP A 67 -18.79 7.28 -3.42
C ASP A 67 -19.46 6.56 -4.62
N ASN A 68 -19.22 5.25 -4.75
CA ASN A 68 -19.74 4.40 -5.83
C ASN A 68 -21.05 3.66 -5.49
N LEU A 69 -21.70 3.96 -4.36
CA LEU A 69 -23.03 3.42 -4.09
C LEU A 69 -24.08 4.26 -4.85
N PRO A 70 -24.75 3.72 -5.89
CA PRO A 70 -25.87 4.42 -6.48
C PRO A 70 -26.99 4.51 -5.44
N VAL A 71 -27.49 5.72 -5.23
CA VAL A 71 -28.78 5.96 -4.54
C VAL A 71 -29.93 5.44 -5.39
#